data_AF-A0A9P6BBJ4-F1
#
_entry.id   AF-A0A9P6BBJ4-F1
#
_cell.length_a   1.000
_cell.length_b   1.000
_cell.length_c   1.000
_cell.angle_alpha   90.00
_cell.angle_beta   90.00
_cell.angle_gamma   90.00
#
_symmetry.space_group_name_H-M   'P 1'
#
loop_
_entity.id
_entity.type
_entity.pdbx_description
1 polymer ?
#
loop_
_entity_poly.entity_id
_entity_poly.type
_entity_poly.pdbx_seq_one_letter_code
_entity_poly.pdbx_strand_id
1 'polypeptide(L)'
;MKIKIRAGQAAGGAHAHNYGPGDPLGDFSVPCPPDPGLTERELLMLHAEVLALQQQLGISYKDAAHRLYLGEAKVAMAEANAASSTKNLRNDFMAGVQHYTRNSVEPSAEEDQDRIAVD
;
A
#
# COMPACT_ATOMS: atom_id res chain seq x y z
N MET A 1 5.87 -35.92 44.79
CA MET A 1 4.90 -35.18 43.94
C MET A 1 5.62 -34.77 42.66
N LYS A 2 5.15 -35.22 41.49
CA LYS A 2 5.76 -34.89 40.18
C LYS A 2 4.74 -34.04 39.39
N ILE A 3 5.07 -32.79 39.12
CA ILE A 3 4.24 -31.88 38.33
C ILE A 3 4.63 -32.08 36.86
N LYS A 4 3.70 -32.59 36.05
CA LYS A 4 3.84 -32.67 34.59
C LYS A 4 3.28 -31.38 33.98
N ILE A 5 4.14 -30.58 33.36
CA ILE A 5 3.73 -29.44 32.54
C ILE A 5 3.41 -30.00 31.13
N ARG A 6 2.15 -29.89 30.70
CA ARG A 6 1.76 -30.16 29.31
C ARG A 6 2.22 -28.99 28.45
N ALA A 7 3.07 -29.27 27.46
CA ALA A 7 3.29 -28.35 26.34
C ALA A 7 1.96 -28.15 25.63
N GLY A 8 1.42 -26.93 25.74
CA GLY A 8 0.25 -26.49 24.98
C GLY A 8 0.64 -26.39 23.51
N GLN A 9 0.17 -27.36 22.74
CA GLN A 9 0.19 -27.37 21.29
C GLN A 9 -0.67 -26.19 20.80
N ALA A 10 -0.05 -25.12 20.33
CA ALA A 10 -0.73 -23.97 19.74
C ALA A 10 -1.26 -24.36 18.36
N ALA A 11 -2.43 -24.98 18.34
CA ALA A 11 -3.28 -25.08 17.15
C ALA A 11 -4.07 -23.77 17.02
N GLY A 12 -3.47 -22.76 16.39
CA GLY A 12 -4.17 -21.55 15.97
C GLY A 12 -4.77 -21.78 14.59
N GLY A 13 -6.04 -22.22 14.56
CA GLY A 13 -6.79 -22.49 13.35
C GLY A 13 -7.00 -21.25 12.49
N ALA A 14 -6.96 -21.46 11.17
CA ALA A 14 -7.40 -20.50 10.18
C ALA A 14 -8.86 -20.09 10.46
N HIS A 15 -9.08 -18.84 10.85
CA HIS A 15 -10.43 -18.26 10.94
C HIS A 15 -10.96 -18.04 9.52
N ALA A 16 -11.58 -19.08 8.96
CA ALA A 16 -12.48 -18.93 7.82
C ALA A 16 -13.70 -18.11 8.29
N HIS A 17 -13.75 -16.83 7.93
CA HIS A 17 -14.95 -16.02 8.07
C HIS A 17 -16.02 -16.60 7.15
N ASN A 18 -16.95 -17.32 7.77
CA ASN A 18 -18.13 -17.88 7.14
C ASN A 18 -19.12 -16.72 6.92
N TYR A 19 -19.05 -16.06 5.76
CA TYR A 19 -20.08 -15.11 5.34
C TYR A 19 -21.34 -15.90 5.02
N GLY A 20 -22.42 -15.63 5.75
CA GLY A 20 -23.74 -16.23 5.52
C GLY A 20 -24.28 -15.89 4.12
N PRO A 21 -25.28 -16.64 3.63
CA PRO A 21 -25.76 -16.50 2.26
C PRO A 21 -26.69 -15.29 2.15
N GLY A 22 -26.31 -14.29 1.35
CA GLY A 22 -27.31 -13.42 0.71
C GLY A 22 -27.10 -11.92 0.66
N ASP A 23 -25.88 -11.39 0.44
CA ASP A 23 -25.73 -9.98 0.03
C ASP A 23 -25.58 -9.87 -1.51
N PRO A 24 -26.50 -9.19 -2.22
CA PRO A 24 -26.51 -9.08 -3.69
C PRO A 24 -25.66 -7.91 -4.22
N LEU A 25 -24.72 -7.37 -3.43
CA LEU A 25 -23.72 -6.44 -3.93
C LEU A 25 -22.45 -7.24 -4.24
N GLY A 26 -22.19 -7.41 -5.53
CA GLY A 26 -21.18 -8.32 -6.09
C GLY A 26 -19.86 -8.38 -5.32
N ASP A 27 -19.30 -9.59 -5.34
CA ASP A 27 -18.00 -10.01 -4.79
C ASP A 27 -16.83 -9.12 -5.26
N PHE A 28 -16.71 -7.93 -4.70
CA PHE A 28 -15.45 -7.20 -4.67
C PHE A 28 -14.71 -7.63 -3.41
N SER A 29 -14.16 -8.83 -3.44
CA SER A 29 -13.18 -9.25 -2.43
C SER A 29 -11.92 -8.43 -2.66
N VAL A 30 -11.80 -7.30 -1.95
CA VAL A 30 -10.57 -6.54 -1.90
C VAL A 30 -9.57 -7.40 -1.11
N PRO A 31 -8.45 -7.84 -1.71
CA PRO A 31 -7.45 -8.60 -0.98
C PRO A 31 -6.81 -7.68 0.04
N CYS A 32 -7.28 -7.76 1.28
CA CYS A 32 -6.63 -7.12 2.42
C CYS A 32 -5.39 -7.94 2.78
N PRO A 33 -4.19 -7.35 2.83
CA PRO A 33 -3.02 -8.07 3.34
C PRO A 33 -3.27 -8.54 4.78
N PRO A 34 -2.68 -9.68 5.18
CA PRO A 34 -2.83 -10.19 6.53
C PRO A 34 -2.24 -9.19 7.54
N ASP A 35 -2.99 -8.90 8.61
CA ASP A 35 -2.50 -8.03 9.68
C ASP A 35 -1.24 -8.65 10.30
N PRO A 36 -0.09 -7.96 10.27
CA PRO A 36 1.09 -8.42 10.96
C PRO A 36 0.82 -8.42 12.46
N GLY A 37 1.11 -9.54 13.13
CA GLY A 37 0.98 -9.62 14.57
C GLY A 37 1.90 -8.62 15.26
N LEU A 38 1.34 -7.75 16.08
CA LEU A 38 2.11 -6.78 16.87
C LEU A 38 2.92 -7.49 17.96
N THR A 39 4.13 -7.02 18.17
CA THR A 39 4.95 -7.42 19.31
C THR A 39 4.39 -6.85 20.61
N GLU A 40 4.71 -7.47 21.75
CA GLU A 40 4.32 -6.97 23.08
C GLU A 40 4.78 -5.53 23.32
N ARG A 41 5.97 -5.18 22.83
CA ARG A 41 6.50 -3.81 22.91
C ARG A 41 5.63 -2.81 22.16
N GLU A 42 5.22 -3.14 20.94
CA GLU A 42 4.36 -2.25 20.13
C GLU A 42 2.98 -2.09 20.76
N LEU A 43 2.42 -3.15 21.33
CA LEU A 43 1.17 -3.09 22.09
C LEU A 43 1.28 -2.15 23.30
N LEU A 44 2.38 -2.24 24.07
CA LEU A 44 2.62 -1.36 25.22
C LEU A 44 2.81 0.10 24.80
N MET A 45 3.49 0.33 23.66
CA MET A 45 3.66 1.68 23.12
C MET A 45 2.32 2.30 22.70
N LEU A 46 1.50 1.56 21.93
CA LEU A 46 0.16 2.01 21.54
C LEU A 46 -0.71 2.30 22.76
N HIS A 47 -0.65 1.46 23.78
CA HIS A 47 -1.37 1.69 25.03
C HIS A 47 -0.94 2.99 25.72
N ALA A 48 0.37 3.24 25.80
CA ALA A 48 0.92 4.47 26.38
C ALA A 48 0.47 5.72 25.61
N GLU A 49 0.44 5.65 24.28
CA GLU A 49 -0.03 6.75 23.43
C GLU A 49 -1.52 7.04 23.64
N VAL A 50 -2.36 5.99 23.71
CA VAL A 50 -3.79 6.17 23.99
C VAL A 50 -4.01 6.80 25.37
N LEU A 51 -3.24 6.38 26.39
CA LEU A 51 -3.31 6.98 27.72
C LEU A 51 -2.87 8.44 27.72
N ALA A 52 -1.80 8.77 27.01
CA ALA A 52 -1.34 10.16 26.87
C ALA A 52 -2.42 11.03 26.23
N LEU A 53 -3.06 10.53 25.16
CA LEU A 53 -4.11 11.24 24.44
C LEU A 53 -5.38 11.39 25.29
N GLN A 54 -5.72 10.36 26.06
CA GLN A 54 -6.79 10.41 27.06
C GLN A 54 -6.52 11.47 28.13
N GLN A 55 -5.30 11.54 28.68
CA GLN A 55 -4.94 12.53 29.70
C GLN A 55 -4.94 13.96 29.15
N GLN A 56 -4.48 14.16 27.91
CA GLN A 56 -4.44 15.48 27.27
C GLN A 56 -5.82 16.03 26.93
N LEU A 57 -6.72 15.18 26.45
CA LEU A 57 -8.04 15.61 25.94
C LEU A 57 -9.19 15.34 26.92
N GLY A 58 -8.95 14.58 27.98
CA GLY A 58 -9.98 14.19 28.95
C GLY A 58 -11.05 13.27 28.34
N ILE A 59 -10.76 12.57 27.25
CA ILE A 59 -11.70 11.71 26.53
C ILE A 59 -11.65 10.26 27.01
N SER A 60 -12.67 9.47 26.66
CA SER A 60 -12.65 8.03 26.94
C SER A 60 -11.51 7.33 26.20
N TYR A 61 -10.94 6.30 26.81
CA TYR A 61 -9.90 5.46 26.19
C TYR A 61 -10.31 4.95 24.81
N LYS A 62 -11.58 4.55 24.64
CA LYS A 62 -12.13 4.08 23.37
C LYS A 62 -12.09 5.16 22.29
N ASP A 63 -12.45 6.39 22.64
CA ASP A 63 -12.44 7.51 21.68
C ASP A 63 -11.01 7.94 21.35
N ALA A 64 -10.10 7.94 22.34
CA ALA A 64 -8.68 8.17 22.11
C ALA A 64 -8.06 7.15 21.15
N ALA A 65 -8.30 5.86 21.39
CA ALA A 65 -7.81 4.79 20.52
C ALA A 65 -8.39 4.91 19.09
N HIS A 66 -9.68 5.20 18.97
CA HIS A 66 -10.34 5.38 17.68
C HIS A 66 -9.78 6.58 16.90
N ARG A 67 -9.51 7.70 17.58
CA ARG A 67 -8.88 8.88 16.95
C ARG A 67 -7.47 8.61 16.48
N LEU A 68 -6.68 7.89 17.28
CA LEU A 68 -5.32 7.50 16.93
C LEU A 68 -5.33 6.63 15.66
N TYR A 69 -6.20 5.61 15.63
CA TYR A 69 -6.40 4.77 14.44
C TYR A 69 -6.80 5.58 13.19
N LEU A 70 -7.78 6.49 13.32
CA LEU A 70 -8.20 7.32 12.19
C LEU A 70 -7.13 8.30 11.72
N GLY A 71 -6.27 8.77 12.64
CA GLY A 71 -5.11 9.58 12.32
C GLY A 71 -4.15 8.83 11.41
N GLU A 72 -3.70 7.66 11.87
CA GLU A 72 -2.77 6.80 11.13
C GLU A 72 -3.34 6.31 9.79
N ALA A 73 -4.61 5.91 9.77
CA ALA A 73 -5.28 5.48 8.53
C ALA A 73 -5.28 6.59 7.46
N LYS A 74 -5.47 7.85 7.87
CA LYS A 74 -5.43 9.00 6.94
C LYS A 74 -4.03 9.26 6.41
N VAL A 75 -3.01 9.13 7.26
CA VAL A 75 -1.61 9.27 6.85
C VAL A 75 -1.26 8.20 5.83
N ALA A 76 -1.56 6.94 6.12
CA ALA A 76 -1.32 5.83 5.19
C ALA A 76 -2.03 6.03 3.84
N MET A 77 -3.28 6.50 3.84
CA MET A 77 -4.01 6.83 2.61
C MET A 77 -3.35 7.99 1.84
N ALA A 78 -2.89 9.02 2.53
CA ALA A 78 -2.19 10.14 1.90
C ALA A 78 -0.86 9.70 1.26
N GLU A 79 -0.10 8.84 1.94
CA GLU A 79 1.13 8.26 1.41
C GLU A 79 0.89 7.38 0.18
N ALA A 80 -0.14 6.53 0.22
CA ALA A 80 -0.52 5.72 -0.93
C ALA A 80 -0.89 6.57 -2.15
N ASN A 81 -1.62 7.68 -1.93
CA ASN A 81 -2.00 8.63 -2.98
C ASN A 81 -0.81 9.44 -3.52
N ALA A 82 0.14 9.81 -2.65
CA ALA A 82 1.37 10.46 -3.08
C ALA A 82 2.27 9.50 -3.90
N ALA A 83 2.35 8.24 -3.48
CA ALA A 83 3.11 7.22 -4.18
C ALA A 83 2.52 6.87 -5.56
N SER A 84 1.19 6.88 -5.72
CA SER A 84 0.56 6.67 -7.03
C SER A 84 0.75 7.89 -7.94
N SER A 85 0.62 9.10 -7.39
CA SER A 85 0.78 10.34 -8.15
C SER A 85 2.19 10.51 -8.72
N THR A 86 3.23 10.20 -7.93
CA THR A 86 4.63 10.24 -8.38
C THR A 86 4.94 9.19 -9.45
N LYS A 87 4.34 7.99 -9.36
CA LYS A 87 4.46 6.95 -10.42
C LYS A 87 3.84 7.42 -11.73
N ASN A 88 2.66 8.06 -11.67
CA ASN A 88 1.99 8.57 -12.86
C ASN A 88 2.81 9.66 -13.55
N LEU A 89 3.32 10.63 -12.78
CA LEU A 89 4.21 11.68 -13.33
C LEU A 89 5.48 11.10 -13.98
N ARG A 90 6.08 10.08 -13.36
CA ARG A 90 7.24 9.39 -13.93
C ARG A 90 6.90 8.67 -15.22
N ASN A 91 5.75 8.02 -15.29
CA ASN A 91 5.30 7.31 -16.50
C ASN A 91 5.01 8.29 -17.63
N ASP A 92 4.34 9.41 -17.35
CA ASP A 92 4.06 10.47 -18.33
C ASP A 92 5.35 11.08 -18.87
N PHE A 93 6.33 11.33 -18.00
CA PHE A 93 7.65 11.79 -18.40
C PHE A 93 8.37 10.79 -19.32
N MET A 94 8.39 9.51 -18.94
CA MET A 94 9.02 8.46 -19.76
C MET A 94 8.33 8.27 -21.11
N ALA A 95 7.00 8.38 -21.16
CA ALA A 95 6.24 8.35 -22.41
C ALA A 95 6.60 9.54 -23.31
N GLY A 96 6.71 10.75 -22.75
CA GLY A 96 7.14 11.95 -23.48
C GLY A 96 8.55 11.82 -24.08
N VAL A 97 9.49 11.24 -23.32
CA VAL A 97 10.86 10.97 -23.80
C VAL A 97 10.85 9.97 -24.96
N GLN A 98 10.07 8.89 -24.85
CA GLN A 98 9.94 7.90 -25.93
C GLN A 98 9.37 8.52 -27.22
N HIS A 99 8.36 9.38 -27.10
CA HIS A 99 7.81 10.13 -28.25
C HIS A 99 8.85 11.05 -28.90
N TYR A 100 9.66 11.75 -28.11
CA TYR A 100 10.73 12.58 -28.64
C TYR A 100 11.75 11.75 -29.41
N THR A 101 12.26 10.66 -28.81
CA THR A 101 13.26 9.78 -29.44
C THR A 101 12.77 9.11 -30.72
N ARG A 102 11.46 8.83 -30.83
CA ARG A 102 10.87 8.21 -32.01
C ARG A 102 10.71 9.18 -33.17
N ASN A 103 10.43 10.45 -32.90
CA ASN A 103 10.22 11.48 -33.92
C ASN A 103 11.52 12.19 -34.33
N SER A 104 12.59 12.07 -33.54
CA SER A 104 13.91 12.64 -33.86
C SER A 104 14.79 11.73 -34.75
N VAL A 105 14.30 10.56 -35.14
CA VAL A 105 14.94 9.66 -36.12
C VAL A 105 14.15 9.70 -37.42
N GLU A 106 14.09 10.89 -38.04
CA GLU A 106 13.91 10.97 -39.49
C GLU A 106 15.29 10.70 -40.09
N PRO A 107 15.53 9.56 -40.79
CA PRO A 107 16.70 9.47 -41.64
C PRO A 107 16.52 10.53 -42.71
N SER A 108 17.32 11.59 -42.63
CA SER A 108 17.56 12.48 -43.76
C SER A 108 18.22 11.61 -44.83
N ALA A 109 17.39 10.93 -45.62
CA ALA A 109 17.82 10.27 -46.83
C ALA A 109 18.26 11.39 -47.76
N GLU A 110 19.57 11.60 -47.77
CA GLU A 110 20.29 12.48 -48.68
C GLU A 110 19.77 12.26 -50.10
N GLU A 111 19.13 13.30 -50.62
CA GLU A 111 18.97 13.55 -52.05
C GLU A 111 20.39 13.63 -52.65
N ASP A 112 20.91 12.54 -53.20
CA ASP A 112 22.09 12.57 -54.08
C ASP A 112 22.14 11.30 -54.93
N GLN A 113 21.22 11.17 -55.90
CA GLN A 113 21.34 10.20 -57.01
C GLN A 113 21.54 10.87 -58.38
N ASP A 114 21.77 12.18 -58.43
CA ASP A 114 22.11 12.89 -59.66
C ASP A 114 23.58 13.33 -59.62
N ARG A 115 24.51 12.42 -59.92
CA ARG A 115 25.80 12.71 -60.60
C ARG A 115 26.64 11.43 -60.76
N ILE A 116 27.30 11.34 -61.92
CA ILE A 116 28.25 10.33 -62.43
C ILE A 116 27.54 9.24 -63.26
N ALA A 117 27.64 9.16 -64.59
CA ALA A 117 28.61 9.67 -65.59
C ALA A 117 27.82 9.98 -66.89
N VAL A 118 27.98 11.10 -67.63
CA VAL A 118 29.12 11.63 -68.42
C VAL A 118 29.83 10.58 -69.28
N ASP A 119 29.46 10.59 -70.56
CA ASP A 119 30.05 10.00 -71.79
C ASP A 119 30.38 8.50 -71.86
#